data_AF-A0A146L312-F1
#
_entry.id   AF-A0A146L312-F1
#
_cell.length_a   1.000
_cell.length_b   1.000
_cell.length_c   1.000
_cell.angle_alpha   90.00
_cell.angle_beta   90.00
_cell.angle_gamma   90.00
#
_symmetry.space_group_name_H-M   'P 1'
#
loop_
_entity.id
_entity.type
_entity.pdbx_description
1 polymer ?
#
loop_
_entity_poly.entity_id
_entity_poly.type
_entity_poly.pdbx_seq_one_letter_code
_entity_poly.pdbx_strand_id
1 'polypeptide(L)'
;MTFCLPDFSFSEVGHNFFYDVVCRGGGKSSRPQHDPLYSSHFLPSRCDGNTASSRPPTPCWFSWPPSFCCLVVVSRGFFSIGNSPFSGKMAASAHLSWMIIRNNNSFLVKKRCIKKHFSTEPHNLLNIASFRYNGLVHKKSIDIAPVDKGFKVSWKRSKAAHKPASCYVSRTIKSGPRVALFRLRRLIRCNKYRKDLTKAALRRASAILNSQKRTLKVKKSRPKKSD
;
A
#
# COMPACT_ATOMS: atom_id res chain seq x y z
N MET A 1 -9.90 63.16 3.87
CA MET A 1 -9.75 62.25 5.02
C MET A 1 -11.09 61.58 5.23
N THR A 2 -11.32 60.42 4.60
CA THR A 2 -11.18 59.07 5.18
C THR A 2 -12.57 58.52 5.54
N PHE A 3 -13.14 57.81 4.56
CA PHE A 3 -14.04 56.65 4.63
C PHE A 3 -15.27 56.65 5.54
N CYS A 4 -16.43 56.86 4.93
CA CYS A 4 -17.68 56.18 5.31
C CYS A 4 -17.62 54.71 4.87
N LEU A 5 -17.92 53.79 5.79
CA LEU A 5 -18.35 52.43 5.50
C LEU A 5 -19.72 52.47 4.80
N PRO A 6 -20.01 51.48 3.94
CA PRO A 6 -21.18 50.66 4.26
C PRO A 6 -20.95 49.16 4.04
N ASP A 7 -21.41 48.39 5.04
CA ASP A 7 -22.28 47.22 4.93
C ASP A 7 -21.92 46.12 3.92
N PHE A 8 -21.16 45.14 4.41
CA PHE A 8 -20.93 43.87 3.73
C PHE A 8 -22.13 42.94 4.01
N SER A 9 -23.13 42.99 3.14
CA SER A 9 -24.24 42.02 3.13
C SER A 9 -23.72 40.62 2.78
N PHE A 10 -23.92 39.69 3.70
CA PHE A 10 -23.63 38.26 3.55
C PHE A 10 -24.80 37.60 2.80
N SER A 11 -24.68 37.43 1.50
CA SER A 11 -25.64 36.66 0.70
C SER A 11 -25.30 35.17 0.75
N GLU A 12 -26.28 34.41 1.22
CA GLU A 12 -26.37 32.95 1.15
C GLU A 12 -26.23 32.45 -0.29
N VAL A 13 -25.35 31.46 -0.50
CA VAL A 13 -25.57 30.47 -1.55
C VAL A 13 -25.14 29.11 -1.03
N GLY A 14 -26.14 28.36 -0.55
CA GLY A 14 -26.02 26.98 -0.14
C GLY A 14 -25.72 26.07 -1.34
N HIS A 15 -24.67 25.26 -1.20
CA HIS A 15 -24.42 24.09 -2.02
C HIS A 15 -25.29 22.93 -1.50
N ASN A 16 -26.33 22.55 -2.24
CA ASN A 16 -26.99 21.26 -2.11
C ASN A 16 -26.81 20.44 -3.39
N PHE A 17 -25.83 19.54 -3.37
CA PHE A 17 -25.77 18.38 -4.25
C PHE A 17 -26.53 17.24 -3.56
N PHE A 18 -27.75 16.95 -4.02
CA PHE A 18 -28.47 15.72 -3.67
C PHE A 18 -28.51 14.84 -4.94
N TYR A 19 -27.98 13.61 -4.84
CA TYR A 19 -28.16 12.59 -5.86
C TYR A 19 -29.34 11.71 -5.45
N ASP A 20 -30.40 11.76 -6.23
CA ASP A 20 -31.43 10.73 -6.29
C ASP A 20 -30.91 9.52 -7.08
N VAL A 21 -30.96 8.33 -6.48
CA VAL A 21 -31.10 7.06 -7.20
C VAL A 21 -32.12 6.21 -6.44
N VAL A 22 -33.32 6.16 -7.02
CA VAL A 22 -34.42 5.27 -6.66
C VAL A 22 -34.14 3.87 -7.21
N CYS A 23 -34.14 2.86 -6.33
CA CYS A 23 -34.20 1.45 -6.71
C CYS A 23 -35.64 0.94 -6.48
N ARG A 24 -36.30 0.45 -7.53
CA ARG A 24 -37.62 -0.23 -7.46
C ARG A 24 -37.51 -1.70 -7.89
N GLY A 25 -38.18 -2.56 -7.10
CA GLY A 25 -38.76 -3.86 -7.48
C GLY A 25 -37.81 -5.06 -7.43
N GLY A 26 -38.17 -6.24 -6.92
CA GLY A 26 -39.42 -6.76 -6.36
C GLY A 26 -39.17 -8.22 -5.94
N GLY A 27 -39.86 -8.70 -4.90
CA GLY A 27 -39.71 -10.05 -4.36
C GLY A 27 -40.64 -11.08 -5.00
N LYS A 28 -40.27 -12.37 -4.91
CA LYS A 28 -41.18 -13.52 -4.82
C LYS A 28 -40.51 -14.64 -4.00
N SER A 29 -41.30 -15.26 -3.14
CA SER A 29 -41.02 -16.40 -2.27
C SER A 29 -41.66 -17.69 -2.80
N SER A 30 -41.02 -18.86 -2.65
CA SER A 30 -41.66 -20.15 -2.30
C SER A 30 -40.63 -21.29 -2.21
N ARG A 31 -41.03 -22.37 -1.52
CA ARG A 31 -40.28 -23.39 -0.77
C ARG A 31 -39.94 -24.69 -1.58
N PRO A 32 -39.32 -25.73 -0.97
CA PRO A 32 -38.37 -26.66 -1.59
C PRO A 32 -38.99 -27.97 -2.10
N GLN A 33 -38.22 -28.72 -2.91
CA GLN A 33 -38.47 -30.14 -3.19
C GLN A 33 -37.15 -30.93 -3.23
N HIS A 34 -37.31 -32.22 -2.93
CA HIS A 34 -36.36 -33.24 -2.47
C HIS A 34 -35.70 -34.00 -3.64
N ASP A 35 -34.55 -34.62 -3.37
CA ASP A 35 -33.76 -35.48 -4.28
C ASP A 35 -34.58 -36.66 -4.85
N PRO A 36 -34.18 -37.25 -6.01
CA PRO A 36 -33.29 -38.42 -5.95
C PRO A 36 -32.32 -38.64 -7.15
N LEU A 37 -31.20 -39.32 -6.84
CA LEU A 37 -30.44 -40.28 -7.67
C LEU A 37 -29.82 -39.83 -9.02
N TYR A 38 -28.47 -39.84 -9.10
CA TYR A 38 -27.64 -40.45 -10.18
C TYR A 38 -26.15 -40.14 -9.92
N SER A 39 -25.37 -41.08 -9.42
CA SER A 39 -24.47 -41.98 -10.17
C SER A 39 -23.21 -41.33 -10.76
N SER A 40 -22.08 -41.93 -10.35
CA SER A 40 -20.82 -42.09 -11.11
C SER A 40 -20.03 -40.84 -11.52
N HIS A 41 -18.99 -40.56 -10.72
CA HIS A 41 -17.77 -39.92 -11.16
C HIS A 41 -17.08 -40.76 -12.25
N PHE A 42 -16.91 -40.21 -13.44
CA PHE A 42 -15.89 -40.63 -14.41
C PHE A 42 -15.32 -39.40 -15.14
N LEU A 43 -14.07 -39.57 -15.57
CA LEU A 43 -13.02 -38.59 -15.82
C LEU A 43 -13.24 -37.61 -17.01
N PRO A 44 -12.44 -36.52 -17.07
CA PRO A 44 -12.37 -35.63 -18.24
C PRO A 44 -11.52 -36.21 -19.39
N SER A 45 -12.12 -36.22 -20.57
CA SER A 45 -11.48 -36.30 -21.90
C SER A 45 -10.58 -35.07 -22.13
N ARG A 46 -9.28 -35.22 -22.40
CA ARG A 46 -8.63 -35.58 -23.67
C ARG A 46 -8.05 -34.33 -24.35
N CYS A 47 -6.72 -34.21 -24.31
CA CYS A 47 -5.94 -33.59 -25.37
C CYS A 47 -4.91 -34.66 -25.80
N ASP A 48 -5.24 -35.40 -26.87
CA ASP A 48 -4.23 -36.04 -27.71
C ASP A 48 -3.34 -34.91 -28.30
N GLY A 49 -2.06 -35.02 -28.59
CA GLY A 49 -1.08 -36.09 -28.57
C GLY A 49 0.15 -35.50 -29.29
N ASN A 50 1.36 -35.89 -28.89
CA ASN A 50 2.35 -36.31 -29.87
C ASN A 50 3.55 -36.97 -29.20
N THR A 51 3.86 -38.11 -29.78
CA THR A 51 4.85 -39.12 -29.46
C THR A 51 6.26 -38.69 -29.87
N ALA A 52 7.24 -39.43 -29.35
CA ALA A 52 8.68 -39.43 -29.63
C ALA A 52 9.51 -38.51 -28.73
N SER A 53 10.64 -38.89 -28.15
CA SER A 53 11.35 -40.16 -27.97
C SER A 53 12.59 -39.81 -27.12
N SER A 54 13.21 -40.80 -26.48
CA SER A 54 14.63 -40.86 -26.09
C SER A 54 15.21 -39.87 -25.05
N ARG A 55 15.39 -40.43 -23.83
CA ARG A 55 16.55 -40.39 -22.91
C ARG A 55 17.07 -39.04 -22.35
N PRO A 56 17.29 -38.94 -21.02
CA PRO A 56 17.97 -37.81 -20.40
C PRO A 56 19.50 -37.89 -20.61
N PRO A 57 20.20 -36.78 -20.84
CA PRO A 57 21.66 -36.78 -20.84
C PRO A 57 22.20 -36.93 -19.42
N THR A 58 23.06 -37.93 -19.25
CA THR A 58 23.94 -38.12 -18.10
C THR A 58 24.92 -36.93 -17.98
N PRO A 59 25.33 -36.54 -16.76
CA PRO A 59 26.34 -35.51 -16.58
C PRO A 59 27.72 -36.07 -16.96
N CYS A 60 28.32 -35.48 -17.98
CA CYS A 60 29.67 -35.75 -18.42
C CYS A 60 30.65 -35.27 -17.33
N TRP A 61 31.23 -36.23 -16.60
CA TRP A 61 32.40 -36.04 -15.78
C TRP A 61 33.59 -35.74 -16.70
N PHE A 62 34.01 -34.47 -16.75
CA PHE A 62 35.29 -34.11 -17.35
C PHE A 62 36.39 -34.37 -16.34
N SER A 63 37.12 -35.46 -16.57
CA SER A 63 38.47 -35.70 -16.04
C SER A 63 39.40 -34.58 -16.48
N TRP A 64 40.09 -33.95 -15.54
CA TRP A 64 41.34 -33.25 -15.78
C TRP A 64 42.48 -33.96 -15.01
N PRO A 65 43.66 -34.16 -15.63
CA PRO A 65 44.77 -34.97 -15.12
C PRO A 65 45.60 -34.28 -14.01
N PRO A 66 46.45 -35.05 -13.29
CA PRO A 66 47.06 -34.65 -12.03
C PRO A 66 48.42 -33.99 -12.25
N SER A 67 48.60 -32.78 -11.74
CA SER A 67 49.87 -32.23 -11.26
C SER A 67 49.68 -30.75 -11.03
N PHE A 68 49.54 -30.33 -9.78
CA PHE A 68 50.14 -29.10 -9.25
C PHE A 68 49.93 -29.13 -7.74
N CYS A 69 50.97 -29.61 -7.05
CA CYS A 69 51.20 -29.29 -5.65
C CYS A 69 51.21 -27.77 -5.49
N CYS A 70 50.23 -27.24 -4.77
CA CYS A 70 50.47 -26.05 -3.97
C CYS A 70 49.68 -26.18 -2.68
N LEU A 71 50.42 -26.37 -1.58
CA LEU A 71 49.93 -26.19 -0.23
C LEU A 71 49.29 -24.80 -0.13
N VAL A 72 47.97 -24.73 0.00
CA VAL A 72 47.32 -23.57 0.61
C VAL A 72 46.51 -24.08 1.78
N VAL A 73 47.04 -23.72 2.95
CA VAL A 73 46.47 -23.84 4.29
C VAL A 73 44.95 -23.70 4.26
N VAL A 74 44.25 -24.79 4.61
CA VAL A 74 42.84 -24.73 5.01
C VAL A 74 42.79 -24.03 6.36
N SER A 75 42.75 -22.69 6.32
CA SER A 75 42.37 -21.89 7.46
C SER A 75 40.92 -22.24 7.78
N ARG A 76 40.76 -22.99 8.88
CA ARG A 76 39.49 -23.28 9.54
C ARG A 76 38.68 -22.00 9.65
N GLY A 77 37.72 -21.84 8.74
CA GLY A 77 36.67 -20.82 8.83
C GLY A 77 35.86 -21.11 10.08
N PHE A 78 36.17 -20.36 11.13
CA PHE A 78 35.46 -20.32 12.39
C PHE A 78 33.99 -19.98 12.11
N PHE A 79 33.14 -21.00 12.00
CA PHE A 79 31.70 -20.86 11.86
C PHE A 79 31.17 -20.32 13.20
N SER A 80 31.14 -19.00 13.34
CA SER A 80 30.53 -18.35 14.50
C SER A 80 29.04 -18.67 14.54
N ILE A 81 28.72 -19.63 15.38
CA ILE A 81 27.42 -19.81 16.02
C ILE A 81 27.06 -18.50 16.74
N GLY A 82 25.83 -18.04 16.57
CA GLY A 82 25.17 -17.17 17.55
C GLY A 82 24.85 -15.75 17.08
N ASN A 83 23.83 -15.61 16.23
CA ASN A 83 22.96 -14.43 16.34
C ASN A 83 21.65 -14.89 16.97
N SER A 84 21.63 -14.89 18.31
CA SER A 84 20.39 -14.94 19.08
C SER A 84 19.48 -13.78 18.63
N PRO A 85 18.20 -14.03 18.29
CA PRO A 85 17.29 -12.97 17.83
C PRO A 85 16.79 -12.05 18.96
N PHE A 86 17.30 -12.23 20.18
CA PHE A 86 16.85 -11.52 21.36
C PHE A 86 17.88 -10.48 21.82
N SER A 87 18.31 -9.60 20.92
CA SER A 87 18.77 -8.28 21.37
C SER A 87 17.54 -7.49 21.81
N GLY A 88 17.20 -7.62 23.08
CA GLY A 88 16.10 -6.93 23.76
C GLY A 88 16.32 -5.42 23.81
N LYS A 89 16.17 -4.74 22.67
CA LYS A 89 16.00 -3.28 22.64
C LYS A 89 14.62 -2.97 23.21
N MET A 90 14.60 -2.50 24.45
CA MET A 90 13.43 -1.97 25.18
C MET A 90 12.86 -0.76 24.43
N ALA A 91 12.10 -1.02 23.36
CA ALA A 91 11.32 0.00 22.68
C ALA A 91 9.91 0.00 23.29
N ALA A 92 9.41 1.20 23.61
CA ALA A 92 8.06 1.38 24.15
C ALA A 92 7.01 0.56 23.39
N SER A 93 6.14 -0.10 24.14
CA SER A 93 5.05 -0.89 23.58
C SER A 93 4.09 0.01 22.81
N ALA A 94 3.64 -0.43 21.63
CA ALA A 94 2.73 0.34 20.79
C ALA A 94 1.41 0.65 21.52
N HIS A 95 0.88 -0.29 22.30
CA HIS A 95 -0.37 -0.09 23.04
C HIS A 95 -0.24 0.96 24.14
N LEU A 96 0.87 0.95 24.86
CA LEU A 96 1.15 1.95 25.89
C LEU A 96 1.27 3.35 25.27
N SER A 97 2.05 3.49 24.20
CA SER A 97 2.18 4.76 23.49
C SER A 97 0.84 5.27 22.99
N TRP A 98 -0.06 4.39 22.56
CA TRP A 98 -1.41 4.78 22.14
C TRP A 98 -2.28 5.26 23.30
N MET A 99 -2.23 4.62 24.46
CA MET A 99 -2.96 5.07 25.65
C MET A 99 -2.60 6.50 26.05
N ILE A 100 -1.32 6.86 25.91
CA ILE A 100 -0.81 8.21 26.20
C ILE A 100 -1.27 9.20 25.12
N ILE A 101 -1.12 8.85 23.83
CA ILE A 101 -1.30 9.78 22.71
C ILE A 101 -2.77 9.99 22.34
N ARG A 102 -3.67 9.02 22.57
CA ARG A 102 -5.03 9.02 21.99
C ARG A 102 -5.88 10.27 22.24
N ASN A 103 -5.64 10.99 23.34
CA ASN A 103 -6.40 12.20 23.70
C ASN A 103 -5.56 13.49 23.76
N ASN A 104 -4.23 13.37 23.85
CA ASN A 104 -3.33 14.47 24.23
C ASN A 104 -2.34 14.86 23.11
N ASN A 105 -2.58 14.39 21.89
CA ASN A 105 -1.67 14.63 20.76
C ASN A 105 -1.87 16.03 20.15
N SER A 106 -0.79 16.73 19.82
CA SER A 106 -0.84 18.04 19.14
C SER A 106 -1.39 17.95 17.71
N PHE A 107 -1.21 16.81 17.04
CA PHE A 107 -1.76 16.56 15.71
C PHE A 107 -3.27 16.25 15.71
N LEU A 108 -3.89 16.13 16.88
CA LEU A 108 -5.31 15.78 17.00
C LEU A 108 -6.20 16.96 16.64
N VAL A 109 -7.03 16.78 15.61
CA VAL A 109 -7.98 17.81 15.17
C VAL A 109 -9.40 17.31 15.44
N LYS A 110 -10.04 17.92 16.44
CA LYS A 110 -11.46 17.70 16.75
C LYS A 110 -12.29 18.75 16.04
N LYS A 111 -13.20 18.31 15.17
CA LYS A 111 -14.15 19.18 14.47
C LYS A 111 -15.54 18.99 15.07
N ARG A 112 -16.28 20.10 15.22
CA ARG A 112 -17.67 20.06 15.68
C ARG A 112 -18.50 19.24 14.69
N CYS A 113 -19.55 18.58 15.18
CA CYS A 113 -20.49 17.76 14.40
C CYS A 113 -19.91 16.48 13.76
N ILE A 114 -18.66 16.10 14.03
CA ILE A 114 -18.05 14.87 13.49
C ILE A 114 -17.61 13.96 14.66
N LYS A 115 -18.22 12.77 14.76
CA LYS A 115 -17.89 11.79 15.82
C LYS A 115 -16.47 11.23 15.73
N LYS A 116 -15.86 11.23 14.55
CA LYS A 116 -14.50 10.73 14.32
C LYS A 116 -13.48 11.86 14.45
N HIS A 117 -12.43 11.63 15.22
CA HIS A 117 -11.32 12.57 15.32
C HIS A 117 -10.34 12.40 14.15
N PHE A 118 -9.87 13.53 13.61
CA PHE A 118 -8.85 13.54 12.56
C PHE A 118 -7.47 13.73 13.16
N SER A 119 -6.43 13.31 12.43
CA SER A 119 -5.05 13.59 12.79
C SER A 119 -4.26 14.09 11.59
N THR A 120 -3.44 15.11 11.81
CA THR A 120 -2.54 15.72 10.80
C THR A 120 -1.11 15.19 10.87
N GLU A 121 -0.89 14.11 11.61
CA GLU A 121 0.43 13.53 11.81
C GLU A 121 1.07 12.98 10.51
N PRO A 122 2.40 13.02 10.38
CA PRO A 122 3.09 12.38 9.27
C PRO A 122 2.97 10.84 9.38
N HIS A 123 2.98 10.15 8.25
CA HIS A 123 2.80 8.69 8.16
C HIS A 123 1.42 8.17 8.63
N ASN A 124 0.36 8.94 8.40
CA ASN A 124 -1.02 8.48 8.49
C ASN A 124 -1.68 8.50 7.10
N LEU A 125 -2.10 7.33 6.61
CA LEU A 125 -2.66 7.19 5.26
C LEU A 125 -4.09 7.73 5.13
N LEU A 126 -4.89 7.66 6.20
CA LEU A 126 -6.30 8.05 6.18
C LEU A 126 -6.58 9.37 6.91
N ASN A 127 -5.57 9.94 7.57
CA ASN A 127 -5.69 11.14 8.40
C ASN A 127 -6.75 11.01 9.52
N ILE A 128 -7.01 9.79 9.98
CA ILE A 128 -7.94 9.49 11.08
C ILE A 128 -7.11 9.15 12.32
N ALA A 129 -7.48 9.70 13.48
CA ALA A 129 -6.87 9.35 14.75
C ALA A 129 -7.32 7.94 15.15
N SER A 130 -6.49 6.93 14.88
CA SER A 130 -6.84 5.53 15.09
C SER A 130 -5.59 4.69 15.23
N PHE A 131 -5.56 3.82 16.24
CA PHE A 131 -4.40 2.99 16.57
C PHE A 131 -3.74 2.35 15.35
N ARG A 132 -4.54 1.76 14.44
CA ARG A 132 -4.04 1.06 13.25
C ARG A 132 -3.24 1.94 12.28
N TYR A 133 -3.67 3.18 12.08
CA TYR A 133 -3.14 4.04 11.01
C TYR A 133 -2.06 5.02 11.49
N ASN A 134 -1.89 5.17 12.79
CA ASN A 134 -0.96 6.14 13.35
C ASN A 134 0.50 5.79 13.04
N GLY A 135 1.22 6.76 12.48
CA GLY A 135 2.62 6.62 12.13
C GLY A 135 3.57 6.69 13.32
N LEU A 136 3.20 7.41 14.39
CA LEU A 136 4.06 7.66 15.55
C LEU A 136 4.21 6.45 16.46
N VAL A 137 3.11 5.73 16.66
CA VAL A 137 3.01 4.60 17.60
C VAL A 137 3.70 3.35 17.07
N HIS A 138 3.55 3.07 15.76
CA HIS A 138 4.04 1.84 15.16
C HIS A 138 5.51 1.95 14.72
N LYS A 139 6.30 0.90 15.01
CA LYS A 139 7.68 0.75 14.49
C LYS A 139 7.74 0.68 12.96
N LYS A 140 6.67 0.20 12.34
CA LYS A 140 6.50 0.10 10.89
C LYS A 140 5.34 0.99 10.46
N SER A 141 5.58 1.91 9.54
CA SER A 141 4.54 2.76 8.95
C SER A 141 4.85 3.02 7.47
N ILE A 142 3.82 3.42 6.73
CA ILE A 142 3.91 3.76 5.31
C ILE A 142 3.25 5.12 5.15
N ASP A 143 3.94 6.02 4.46
CA ASP A 143 3.44 7.31 4.02
C ASP A 143 3.52 7.41 2.50
N ILE A 144 2.60 8.21 1.94
CA ILE A 144 2.58 8.49 0.51
C ILE A 144 2.37 9.99 0.35
N ALA A 145 3.39 10.64 -0.21
CA ALA A 145 3.42 12.07 -0.46
C ALA A 145 3.43 12.34 -1.98
N PRO A 146 2.77 13.43 -2.42
CA PRO A 146 2.84 13.87 -3.81
C PRO A 146 4.25 14.38 -4.15
N VAL A 147 4.64 14.20 -5.41
CA VAL A 147 5.83 14.78 -6.07
C VAL A 147 5.37 15.34 -7.41
N ASP A 148 6.16 16.18 -8.08
CA ASP A 148 5.79 16.84 -9.36
C ASP A 148 5.18 15.87 -10.37
N LYS A 149 5.80 14.69 -10.53
CA LYS A 149 5.34 13.62 -11.41
C LYS A 149 5.35 12.30 -10.65
N GLY A 150 4.17 11.81 -10.26
CA GLY A 150 4.01 10.57 -9.49
C GLY A 150 4.04 10.81 -7.98
N PHE A 151 4.47 9.82 -7.20
CA PHE A 151 4.42 9.92 -5.74
C PHE A 151 5.66 9.32 -5.07
N LYS A 152 5.95 9.79 -3.86
CA LYS A 152 7.00 9.28 -2.99
C LYS A 152 6.39 8.40 -1.92
N VAL A 153 6.89 7.17 -1.81
CA VAL A 153 6.52 6.23 -0.75
C VAL A 153 7.59 6.29 0.31
N SER A 154 7.22 6.64 1.53
CA SER A 154 8.16 6.68 2.67
C SER A 154 7.77 5.61 3.70
N TRP A 155 8.73 4.90 4.26
CA TRP A 155 8.50 3.92 5.32
C TRP A 155 9.58 3.99 6.39
N LYS A 156 9.29 3.42 7.57
CA LYS A 156 10.20 3.41 8.71
C LYS A 156 11.16 2.21 8.71
N ARG A 157 12.41 2.41 9.09
CA ARG A 157 13.36 1.35 9.43
C ARG A 157 13.09 0.91 10.86
N SER A 158 12.70 -0.34 11.06
CA SER A 158 12.44 -0.88 12.40
C SER A 158 13.68 -0.85 13.31
N LYS A 159 14.87 -1.07 12.75
CA LYS A 159 16.14 -1.07 13.51
C LYS A 159 16.55 0.32 14.02
N ALA A 160 16.14 1.37 13.32
CA ALA A 160 16.51 2.77 13.61
C ALA A 160 15.35 3.57 14.22
N ALA A 161 14.36 2.90 14.84
CA ALA A 161 13.18 3.58 15.41
C ALA A 161 13.53 4.64 16.46
N HIS A 162 14.64 4.46 17.20
CA HIS A 162 15.16 5.39 18.21
C HIS A 162 15.95 6.56 17.62
N LYS A 163 16.25 6.54 16.31
CA LYS A 163 17.01 7.59 15.62
C LYS A 163 16.09 8.31 14.62
N PRO A 164 15.37 9.37 15.02
CA PRO A 164 14.35 9.98 14.17
C PRO A 164 14.90 10.49 12.83
N ALA A 165 16.13 11.02 12.81
CA ALA A 165 16.78 11.53 11.60
C ALA A 165 17.01 10.46 10.52
N SER A 166 17.39 9.23 10.90
CA SER A 166 17.70 8.14 9.96
C SER A 166 16.62 7.06 9.86
N CYS A 167 15.53 7.22 10.61
CA CYS A 167 14.42 6.26 10.67
C CYS A 167 13.68 6.13 9.34
N TYR A 168 13.59 7.20 8.56
CA TYR A 168 12.79 7.23 7.35
C TYR A 168 13.59 6.80 6.10
N VAL A 169 12.95 6.04 5.22
CA VAL A 169 13.43 5.71 3.88
C VAL A 169 12.34 6.05 2.90
N SER A 170 12.69 6.73 1.83
CA SER A 170 11.75 7.08 0.78
C SER A 170 12.18 6.54 -0.58
N ARG A 171 11.19 6.11 -1.37
CA ARG A 171 11.35 5.73 -2.77
C ARG A 171 10.34 6.49 -3.61
N THR A 172 10.83 7.17 -4.64
CA THR A 172 9.98 7.89 -5.59
C THR A 172 9.58 6.97 -6.74
N ILE A 173 8.28 6.95 -7.08
CA ILE A 173 7.72 6.19 -8.20
C ILE A 173 7.17 7.18 -9.21
N LYS A 174 7.90 7.37 -10.32
CA LYS A 174 7.56 8.27 -11.42
C LYS A 174 7.00 7.54 -12.65
N SER A 175 6.19 6.50 -12.44
CA SER A 175 5.59 5.71 -13.54
C SER A 175 4.13 6.06 -13.76
N GLY A 176 3.56 5.67 -14.91
CA GLY A 176 2.13 5.80 -15.20
C GLY A 176 1.23 5.12 -14.15
N PRO A 177 -0.05 5.51 -14.02
CA PRO A 177 -0.89 5.21 -12.87
C PRO A 177 -1.08 3.71 -12.62
N ARG A 178 -1.37 2.93 -13.66
CA ARG A 178 -1.53 1.46 -13.56
C ARG A 178 -0.28 0.78 -13.04
N VAL A 179 0.88 1.14 -13.60
CA VAL A 179 2.19 0.57 -13.23
C VAL A 179 2.61 1.03 -11.83
N ALA A 180 2.36 2.30 -11.49
CA ALA A 180 2.73 2.86 -10.19
C ALA A 180 1.98 2.17 -9.04
N LEU A 181 0.66 1.98 -9.20
CA LEU A 181 -0.17 1.27 -8.22
C LEU A 181 0.23 -0.21 -8.11
N PHE A 182 0.55 -0.87 -9.23
CA PHE A 182 1.06 -2.24 -9.21
C PHE A 182 2.40 -2.36 -8.46
N ARG A 183 3.36 -1.45 -8.74
CA ARG A 183 4.66 -1.38 -8.06
C ARG A 183 4.50 -1.15 -6.56
N LEU A 184 3.60 -0.24 -6.16
CA LEU A 184 3.28 0.01 -4.76
C LEU A 184 2.69 -1.23 -4.08
N ARG A 185 1.72 -1.91 -4.71
CA ARG A 185 1.14 -3.15 -4.19
C ARG A 185 2.20 -4.24 -4.02
N ARG A 186 3.09 -4.41 -5.01
CA ARG A 186 4.17 -5.39 -4.97
C ARG A 186 5.16 -5.09 -3.84
N LEU A 187 5.57 -3.83 -3.69
CA LEU A 187 6.46 -3.38 -2.62
C LEU A 187 5.90 -3.77 -1.24
N ILE A 188 4.61 -3.55 -0.99
CA ILE A 188 4.01 -3.86 0.31
C ILE A 188 3.82 -5.37 0.52
N ARG A 189 3.29 -6.08 -0.50
CA ARG A 189 2.92 -7.50 -0.37
C ARG A 189 4.11 -8.45 -0.43
N CYS A 190 5.04 -8.24 -1.36
CA CYS A 190 6.20 -9.12 -1.55
C CYS A 190 7.19 -8.98 -0.40
N ASN A 191 7.45 -7.75 0.06
CA ASN A 191 8.34 -7.52 1.21
C ASN A 191 7.68 -7.90 2.55
N LYS A 192 6.41 -8.32 2.54
CA LYS A 192 5.60 -8.68 3.73
C LYS A 192 5.69 -7.61 4.84
N TYR A 193 5.75 -6.33 4.48
CA TYR A 193 6.04 -5.26 5.45
C TYR A 193 4.84 -4.90 6.34
N ARG A 194 3.76 -4.37 5.74
CA ARG A 194 2.47 -4.04 6.39
C ARG A 194 1.31 -4.26 5.42
N LYS A 195 0.90 -5.52 5.27
CA LYS A 195 -0.14 -5.95 4.31
C LYS A 195 -1.51 -5.36 4.62
N ASP A 196 -1.77 -5.04 5.89
CA ASP A 196 -2.97 -4.42 6.42
C ASP A 196 -3.23 -3.03 5.83
N LEU A 197 -2.18 -2.29 5.48
CA LEU A 197 -2.27 -0.94 4.91
C LEU A 197 -2.39 -0.90 3.39
N THR A 198 -2.28 -2.04 2.71
CA THR A 198 -2.21 -2.11 1.24
C THR A 198 -3.35 -1.35 0.57
N LYS A 199 -4.60 -1.55 1.03
CA LYS A 199 -5.79 -0.92 0.44
C LYS A 199 -5.80 0.60 0.67
N ALA A 200 -5.45 1.05 1.88
CA ALA A 200 -5.38 2.46 2.21
C ALA A 200 -4.28 3.17 1.41
N ALA A 201 -3.11 2.54 1.29
CA ALA A 201 -1.99 3.02 0.51
C ALA A 201 -2.36 3.20 -0.97
N LEU A 202 -2.99 2.19 -1.58
CA LEU A 202 -3.42 2.27 -2.98
C LEU A 202 -4.43 3.40 -3.21
N ARG A 203 -5.40 3.58 -2.30
CA ARG A 203 -6.40 4.66 -2.40
C ARG A 203 -5.76 6.04 -2.31
N ARG A 204 -4.82 6.25 -1.38
CA ARG A 204 -4.10 7.53 -1.26
C ARG A 204 -3.25 7.81 -2.49
N ALA A 205 -2.53 6.81 -3.00
CA ALA A 205 -1.73 6.94 -4.22
C ALA A 205 -2.61 7.25 -5.45
N SER A 206 -3.76 6.59 -5.62
CA SER A 206 -4.68 6.90 -6.72
C SER A 206 -5.24 8.31 -6.62
N ALA A 207 -5.60 8.76 -5.41
CA ALA A 207 -6.07 10.11 -5.19
C ALA A 207 -5.02 11.16 -5.57
N ILE A 208 -3.75 10.94 -5.19
CA ILE A 208 -2.62 11.80 -5.58
C ILE A 208 -2.47 11.84 -7.11
N LEU A 209 -2.44 10.68 -7.77
CA LEU A 209 -2.30 10.62 -9.22
C LEU A 209 -3.48 11.31 -9.95
N ASN A 210 -4.69 11.18 -9.41
CA ASN A 210 -5.87 11.87 -9.96
C ASN A 210 -5.80 13.38 -9.74
N SER A 211 -5.32 13.83 -8.58
CA SER A 211 -5.13 15.27 -8.31
C SER A 211 -4.11 15.90 -9.27
N GLN A 212 -3.02 15.19 -9.55
CA GLN A 212 -1.96 15.64 -10.47
C GLN A 212 -2.44 15.74 -11.92
N LYS A 213 -3.34 14.85 -12.36
CA LYS A 213 -3.94 14.95 -13.70
C LYS A 213 -4.78 16.21 -13.84
N ARG A 214 -5.49 16.61 -12.79
CA ARG A 214 -6.37 17.80 -12.80
C ARG A 214 -5.59 19.11 -12.87
N THR A 215 -4.39 19.15 -12.29
CA THR A 215 -3.54 20.35 -12.27
C THR A 215 -2.81 20.59 -13.59
N LEU A 216 -2.73 19.59 -14.48
CA LEU A 216 -2.21 19.81 -15.82
C LEU A 216 -3.24 20.63 -16.59
N LYS A 217 -2.89 21.87 -16.97
CA LYS A 217 -3.76 22.75 -17.78
C LYS A 217 -4.17 21.99 -19.04
N VAL A 218 -5.46 21.63 -19.12
CA VAL A 218 -6.02 21.03 -20.34
C VAL A 218 -5.89 22.07 -21.44
N LYS A 219 -5.11 21.77 -22.49
CA LYS A 219 -5.08 22.62 -23.68
C LYS A 219 -6.51 22.65 -24.23
N LYS A 220 -7.17 23.81 -24.22
CA LYS A 220 -8.48 24.00 -24.86
C LYS A 220 -8.37 23.47 -26.29
N SER A 221 -9.24 22.53 -26.67
CA SER A 221 -9.32 22.05 -28.05
C SER A 221 -9.63 23.24 -28.96
N ARG A 222 -8.91 23.37 -30.08
CA ARG A 222 -9.25 24.36 -31.11
C ARG A 222 -10.69 24.13 -31.57
N PRO A 223 -11.48 25.20 -31.81
CA PRO A 223 -12.82 25.06 -32.34
C PRO A 223 -12.77 24.34 -33.69
N LYS A 224 -13.67 23.38 -33.90
CA LYS A 224 -13.84 22.70 -35.19
C LYS A 224 -14.28 23.75 -36.21
N LYS A 225 -13.57 23.86 -37.33
CA LYS A 225 -13.97 24.73 -38.44
C LYS A 225 -15.32 24.19 -38.97
N SER A 226 -16.34 25.03 -38.99
CA SER A 226 -17.59 24.74 -39.69
C SER A 226 -17.30 24.83 -41.20
N ASP A 227 -17.68 23.78 -41.92
CA ASP A 227 -17.73 23.78 -43.39
C ASP A 227 -18.77 24.80 -43.90
#